data_AF-A0A7Y2KK28-F1
#
_entry.id   AF-A0A7Y2KK28-F1
#
_cell.length_a   1.000
_cell.length_b   1.000
_cell.length_c   1.000
_cell.angle_alpha   90.00
_cell.angle_beta   90.00
_cell.angle_gamma   90.00
#
_symmetry.space_group_name_H-M   'P 1'
#
loop_
_entity.id
_entity.type
_entity.pdbx_description
1 polymer ?
#
loop_
_entity_poly.entity_id
_entity_poly.type
_entity_poly.pdbx_seq_one_letter_code
_entity_poly.pdbx_strand_id
1 'polypeptide(L)'
;MGTGRKVITRRDFLRVGTCFTVGSVMGLPHAEGFPADREKRSRVVLVRDKRVLDEKGRIDRIAMQNMLDRAVTALMDATDPSSAWKQLAKPEDVVGVKTNIWRYLPTPETLNNAIR
;
A
#
# COMPACT_ATOMS: atom_id res chain seq x y z
N MET A 1 24.41 -22.29 -23.57
CA MET A 1 23.34 -21.51 -24.21
C MET A 1 22.78 -20.53 -23.18
N GLY A 2 23.14 -19.25 -23.25
CA GLY A 2 22.69 -18.24 -22.29
C GLY A 2 21.30 -17.70 -22.65
N THR A 3 20.35 -17.78 -21.73
CA THR A 3 19.01 -17.17 -21.87
C THR A 3 19.11 -15.67 -21.65
N GLY A 4 19.12 -14.89 -22.74
CA GLY A 4 19.07 -13.43 -22.66
C GLY A 4 17.75 -12.97 -22.05
N ARG A 5 17.81 -12.19 -20.96
CA ARG A 5 16.63 -11.49 -20.42
C ARG A 5 16.06 -10.58 -21.50
N LYS A 6 14.82 -10.85 -21.94
CA LYS A 6 14.08 -9.94 -22.81
C LYS A 6 13.71 -8.69 -22.01
N VAL A 7 14.41 -7.59 -22.24
CA VAL A 7 14.07 -6.29 -21.69
C VAL A 7 12.87 -5.76 -22.47
N ILE A 8 11.72 -5.63 -21.80
CA ILE A 8 10.54 -5.00 -22.39
C ILE A 8 10.80 -3.49 -22.44
N THR A 9 10.84 -2.92 -23.65
CA THR A 9 11.08 -1.49 -23.84
C THR A 9 9.77 -0.71 -23.81
N ARG A 10 9.84 0.61 -23.58
CA ARG A 10 8.66 1.51 -23.67
C ARG A 10 7.96 1.43 -25.03
N ARG A 11 8.72 1.15 -26.09
CA ARG A 11 8.19 0.96 -27.44
C ARG A 11 7.40 -0.35 -27.57
N ASP A 12 7.87 -1.41 -26.92
CA ASP A 12 7.13 -2.68 -26.87
C ASP A 12 5.81 -2.51 -26.13
N PHE A 13 5.81 -1.76 -25.02
CA PHE A 13 4.59 -1.40 -24.28
C PHE A 13 3.59 -0.63 -25.14
N LEU A 14 4.05 0.41 -25.87
CA LEU A 14 3.19 1.16 -26.79
C LEU A 14 2.65 0.29 -27.91
N ARG A 15 3.47 -0.59 -28.51
CA ARG A 15 3.04 -1.47 -29.60
C ARG A 15 1.96 -2.45 -29.16
N VAL A 16 2.09 -3.01 -27.95
CA VAL A 16 1.07 -3.88 -27.34
C VAL A 16 -0.21 -3.10 -27.06
N GLY A 17 -0.12 -1.89 -26.48
CA GLY A 17 -1.28 -1.05 -26.17
C GLY A 17 -2.04 -0.58 -27.42
N THR A 18 -1.34 -0.23 -28.51
CA THR A 18 -1.95 0.24 -29.76
C THR A 18 -2.66 -0.89 -30.53
N CYS A 19 -2.18 -2.13 -30.44
CA CYS A 19 -2.88 -3.27 -31.05
C CYS A 19 -4.25 -3.54 -30.42
N PHE A 20 -4.42 -3.26 -29.12
CA PHE A 20 -5.71 -3.44 -28.43
C PHE A 20 -6.78 -2.42 -28.87
N THR A 21 -6.40 -1.18 -29.16
CA THR A 21 -7.35 -0.13 -29.59
C THR A 21 -7.76 -0.22 -31.05
N VAL A 22 -6.91 -0.74 -31.94
CA VAL A 22 -7.26 -0.92 -33.36
C VAL A 22 -8.25 -2.07 -33.55
N GLY A 23 -8.11 -3.16 -32.79
CA GLY A 23 -9.04 -4.31 -32.86
C GLY A 23 -10.48 -3.96 -32.49
N SER A 24 -10.68 -3.01 -31.56
CA SER A 24 -12.01 -2.53 -31.16
C SER A 24 -12.73 -1.67 -32.21
N VAL A 25 -12.00 -1.02 -33.13
CA VAL A 25 -12.62 -0.20 -34.20
C VAL A 25 -13.03 -1.06 -35.40
N MET A 26 -12.43 -2.24 -35.58
CA MET A 26 -12.67 -3.13 -36.72
C MET A 26 -13.80 -4.15 -36.53
N GLY A 27 -14.64 -4.01 -35.49
CA GLY A 27 -15.88 -4.80 -35.36
C GLY A 27 -15.68 -6.31 -35.17
N LEU A 28 -14.50 -6.74 -34.72
CA LEU A 28 -14.33 -8.09 -34.19
C LEU A 28 -15.19 -8.22 -32.93
N PRO A 29 -15.92 -9.35 -32.74
CA PRO A 29 -16.76 -9.54 -31.57
C PRO A 29 -15.92 -9.22 -30.35
N HIS A 30 -16.48 -8.41 -29.44
CA HIS A 30 -15.90 -8.14 -28.13
C HIS A 30 -15.55 -9.49 -27.52
N ALA A 31 -14.29 -9.90 -27.68
CA ALA A 31 -13.74 -10.99 -26.90
C ALA A 31 -13.90 -10.48 -25.48
N GLU A 32 -14.83 -11.11 -24.74
CA GLU A 32 -15.03 -10.83 -23.34
C GLU A 32 -13.64 -10.73 -22.75
N GLY A 33 -13.31 -9.52 -22.30
CA GLY A 33 -11.93 -9.17 -21.97
C GLY A 33 -11.42 -10.30 -21.10
N PHE A 34 -10.29 -10.90 -21.51
CA PHE A 34 -9.57 -11.87 -20.67
C PHE A 34 -9.69 -11.35 -19.25
N PRO A 35 -10.23 -12.13 -18.29
CA PRO A 35 -10.31 -11.68 -16.92
C PRO A 35 -8.92 -11.17 -16.63
N ALA A 36 -8.79 -9.85 -16.48
CA ALA A 36 -7.52 -9.25 -16.15
C ALA A 36 -7.22 -9.92 -14.83
N ASP A 37 -6.35 -10.93 -14.86
CA ASP A 37 -5.81 -11.57 -13.67
C ASP A 37 -5.52 -10.39 -12.78
N ARG A 38 -6.24 -10.29 -11.65
CA ARG A 38 -6.24 -9.08 -10.83
C ARG A 38 -4.79 -8.97 -10.40
N GLU A 39 -4.01 -8.23 -11.19
CA GLU A 39 -2.57 -8.18 -11.06
C GLU A 39 -2.34 -7.87 -9.60
N LYS A 40 -1.43 -8.59 -8.95
CA LYS A 40 -1.15 -8.46 -7.52
C LYS A 40 -0.75 -7.00 -7.22
N ARG A 41 -1.74 -6.13 -7.06
CA ARG A 41 -1.59 -4.72 -6.80
C ARG A 41 -1.18 -4.58 -5.35
N SER A 42 -0.23 -3.71 -5.09
CA SER A 42 0.12 -3.35 -3.72
C SER A 42 -1.10 -2.73 -3.03
N ARG A 43 -1.48 -3.26 -1.87
CA ARG A 43 -2.53 -2.67 -1.02
C ARG A 43 -1.97 -1.45 -0.32
N VAL A 44 -2.70 -0.33 -0.37
CA VAL A 44 -2.37 0.92 0.34
C VAL A 44 -3.56 1.33 1.19
N VAL A 45 -3.33 1.57 2.47
CA VAL A 45 -4.34 2.04 3.42
C VAL A 45 -4.00 3.47 3.82
N LEU A 46 -4.99 4.36 3.74
CA LEU A 46 -4.83 5.78 4.05
C LEU A 46 -5.76 6.16 5.20
N VAL A 47 -5.18 6.42 6.36
CA VAL A 47 -5.92 6.83 7.56
C VAL A 47 -5.65 8.31 7.82
N ARG A 48 -6.71 9.06 8.16
CA ARG A 48 -6.65 10.47 8.56
C ARG A 48 -7.57 10.70 9.75
N ASP A 49 -7.07 11.41 10.75
CA ASP A 49 -7.87 11.96 11.84
C ASP A 49 -7.50 13.45 11.98
N LYS A 50 -8.50 14.33 11.95
CA LYS A 50 -8.26 15.79 12.10
C LYS A 50 -7.75 16.15 13.49
N ARG A 51 -8.03 15.31 14.49
CA ARG A 51 -7.63 15.51 15.89
C ARG A 51 -6.21 15.06 16.18
N VAL A 52 -5.50 14.49 15.18
CA VAL A 52 -4.12 14.05 15.37
C VAL A 52 -3.18 15.21 15.72
N LEU A 53 -3.54 16.44 15.33
CA LEU A 53 -2.88 17.65 15.75
C LEU A 53 -3.85 18.49 16.59
N ASP A 54 -3.39 18.97 17.74
CA ASP A 54 -4.12 19.93 18.55
C ASP A 54 -4.04 21.36 17.95
N GLU A 55 -4.72 22.32 18.58
CA GLU A 55 -4.72 23.73 18.17
C GLU A 55 -3.31 24.37 18.14
N LYS A 56 -2.35 23.78 18.86
CA LYS A 56 -0.95 24.22 18.94
C LYS A 56 -0.05 23.42 18.00
N GLY A 57 -0.62 22.54 17.16
CA GLY A 57 0.12 21.68 16.24
C GLY A 57 0.85 20.52 16.91
N ARG A 58 0.54 20.19 18.17
CA ARG A 58 1.14 19.05 18.88
C ARG A 58 0.36 17.79 18.57
N ILE A 59 1.06 16.67 18.57
CA ILE A 59 0.45 15.38 18.24
C ILE A 59 -0.38 14.87 19.42
N ASP A 60 -1.67 14.65 19.19
CA ASP A 60 -2.53 13.94 20.14
C ASP A 60 -2.21 12.45 20.12
N ARG A 61 -1.81 11.92 21.29
CA ARG A 61 -1.35 10.52 21.42
C ARG A 61 -2.46 9.52 21.16
N ILE A 62 -3.68 9.82 21.60
CA ILE A 62 -4.82 8.90 21.49
C ILE A 62 -5.26 8.82 20.03
N ALA A 63 -5.37 9.96 19.36
CA ALA A 63 -5.66 10.02 17.93
C ALA A 63 -4.57 9.32 17.10
N MET A 64 -3.28 9.52 17.43
CA MET A 64 -2.17 8.84 16.74
C MET A 64 -2.23 7.31 16.91
N GLN A 65 -2.45 6.81 18.13
CA GLN A 65 -2.63 5.36 18.38
C GLN A 65 -3.80 4.80 17.57
N ASN A 66 -4.95 5.46 17.66
CA ASN A 66 -6.17 5.03 16.96
C ASN A 66 -5.97 5.03 15.43
N MET A 67 -5.19 5.98 14.90
CA MET A 67 -4.86 6.00 13.48
C MET A 67 -4.02 4.79 13.09
N LEU A 68 -3.02 4.42 13.89
CA LEU A 68 -2.18 3.26 13.65
C LEU A 68 -3.00 1.95 13.74
N ASP A 69 -3.79 1.80 14.79
CA ASP A 69 -4.64 0.62 15.01
C ASP A 69 -5.60 0.41 13.83
N ARG A 70 -6.25 1.48 13.36
CA ARG A 70 -7.11 1.44 12.17
C ARG A 70 -6.33 1.09 10.91
N ALA A 71 -5.11 1.61 10.76
CA ALA A 71 -4.28 1.34 9.59
C ALA A 71 -3.88 -0.15 9.52
N VAL A 72 -3.42 -0.72 10.64
CA VAL A 72 -3.00 -2.13 10.72
C VAL A 72 -4.20 -3.07 10.58
N THR A 73 -5.30 -2.78 11.27
CA THR A 73 -6.55 -3.55 11.15
C THR A 73 -7.05 -3.58 9.70
N ALA A 74 -7.11 -2.41 9.05
CA ALA A 74 -7.54 -2.32 7.66
C ALA A 74 -6.51 -2.86 6.65
N LEU A 75 -5.22 -2.94 6.99
CA LEU A 75 -4.20 -3.54 6.13
C LEU A 75 -4.28 -5.07 6.16
N MET A 76 -4.52 -5.63 7.34
CA MET A 76 -4.57 -7.08 7.60
C MET A 76 -5.96 -7.71 7.44
N ASP A 77 -6.98 -6.91 7.13
CA ASP A 77 -8.37 -7.37 7.02
C ASP A 77 -8.88 -8.07 8.29
N ALA A 78 -8.49 -7.53 9.45
CA ALA A 78 -8.80 -8.09 10.75
C ALA A 78 -10.01 -7.43 11.40
N THR A 79 -10.58 -8.06 12.42
CA THR A 79 -11.74 -7.55 13.16
C THR A 79 -11.37 -6.49 14.20
N ASP A 80 -10.16 -6.56 14.72
CA ASP A 80 -9.68 -5.72 15.81
C ASP A 80 -8.15 -5.56 15.75
N PRO A 81 -7.58 -4.56 16.43
CA PRO A 81 -6.14 -4.30 16.38
C PRO A 81 -5.29 -5.46 16.90
N SER A 82 -5.74 -6.19 17.93
CA SER A 82 -4.96 -7.29 18.52
C SER A 82 -4.84 -8.46 17.55
N SER A 83 -5.94 -8.85 16.90
CA SER A 83 -5.92 -9.90 15.88
C SER A 83 -5.12 -9.48 14.64
N ALA A 84 -5.10 -8.19 14.30
CA ALA A 84 -4.28 -7.67 13.21
C ALA A 84 -2.77 -7.77 13.52
N TRP A 85 -2.35 -7.31 14.70
CA TRP A 85 -0.93 -7.33 15.10
C TRP A 85 -0.37 -8.75 15.22
N LYS A 86 -1.17 -9.70 15.72
CA LYS A 86 -0.79 -11.13 15.80
C LYS A 86 -0.48 -11.77 14.44
N GLN A 87 -0.97 -11.20 13.34
CA GLN A 87 -0.63 -11.65 11.98
C GLN A 87 0.72 -11.11 11.49
N LEU A 88 1.23 -10.02 12.09
CA LEU A 88 2.46 -9.34 11.69
C LEU A 88 3.66 -9.70 12.58
N ALA A 89 3.46 -9.81 13.90
CA ALA A 89 4.52 -9.99 14.88
C ALA A 89 4.03 -10.76 16.12
N LYS A 90 4.96 -11.41 16.81
CA LYS A 90 4.73 -12.03 18.13
C LYS A 90 4.92 -10.99 19.24
N PRO A 91 4.36 -11.22 20.44
CA PRO A 91 4.54 -10.31 21.57
C PRO A 91 6.00 -10.08 21.97
N GLU A 92 6.89 -11.04 21.69
CA GLU A 92 8.32 -10.96 22.04
C GLU A 92 9.17 -10.28 20.95
N ASP A 93 8.58 -9.99 19.78
CA ASP A 93 9.29 -9.35 18.68
C ASP A 93 9.43 -7.85 18.93
N VAL A 94 10.59 -7.28 18.55
CA VAL A 94 10.78 -5.83 18.56
C VAL A 94 10.35 -5.27 17.21
N VAL A 95 9.28 -4.48 17.21
CA VAL A 95 8.72 -3.86 16.00
C VAL A 95 9.22 -2.41 15.85
N GLY A 96 9.46 -1.98 14.61
CA GLY A 96 9.88 -0.61 14.29
C GLY A 96 9.23 -0.08 13.01
N VAL A 97 8.95 1.23 12.96
CA VAL A 97 8.40 1.87 11.76
C VAL A 97 9.53 2.42 10.88
N LYS A 98 9.61 1.91 9.65
CA LYS A 98 10.55 2.43 8.63
C LYS A 98 9.86 3.40 7.68
N THR A 99 10.20 4.68 7.78
CA THR A 99 9.80 5.67 6.77
C THR A 99 10.73 5.54 5.56
N ASN A 100 10.15 5.45 4.35
CA ASN A 100 10.92 5.21 3.14
C ASN A 100 11.40 6.50 2.46
N ILE A 101 10.75 7.63 2.75
CA ILE A 101 11.10 8.93 2.18
C ILE A 101 10.85 9.99 3.25
N TRP A 102 11.90 10.77 3.54
CA TRP A 102 11.93 12.10 4.17
C TRP A 102 12.85 12.19 5.41
N ARG A 103 14.16 12.38 5.17
CA ARG A 103 15.22 12.48 6.20
C ARG A 103 14.99 13.61 7.22
N TYR A 104 14.31 14.68 6.83
CA TYR A 104 14.13 15.88 7.65
C TYR A 104 12.92 15.81 8.58
N LEU A 105 12.06 14.80 8.43
CA LEU A 105 10.92 14.60 9.31
C LEU A 105 11.14 13.30 10.10
N PRO A 106 11.61 13.38 11.36
CA PRO A 106 11.77 12.19 12.17
C PRO A 106 10.41 11.51 12.38
N THR A 107 10.40 10.19 12.48
CA THR A 107 9.22 9.45 12.94
C THR A 107 8.83 10.00 14.32
N PRO A 108 7.60 10.50 14.52
CA PRO A 108 7.19 11.06 15.79
C PRO A 108 7.37 10.07 16.95
N GLU A 109 7.86 10.55 18.09
CA GLU A 109 8.05 9.71 19.27
C GLU A 109 6.72 9.09 19.74
N THR A 110 5.62 9.82 19.60
CA THR A 110 4.26 9.32 19.89
C THR A 110 3.90 8.10 19.07
N LEU A 111 4.36 8.01 17.82
CA LEU A 111 4.16 6.84 16.96
C LEU A 111 5.11 5.68 17.35
N ASN A 112 6.35 5.97 17.73
CA ASN A 112 7.27 4.93 18.20
C ASN A 112 6.82 4.32 19.53
N ASN A 113 6.22 5.12 20.42
CA ASN A 113 5.68 4.63 21.69
C ASN A 113 4.36 3.85 21.50
N ALA A 114 3.64 4.06 20.39
CA ALA A 114 2.40 3.36 20.05
C ALA A 114 2.59 1.88 19.63
N ILE A 115 3.83 1.48 19.31
CA ILE A 115 4.21 0.13 18.85
C ILE A 115 5.09 -0.61 19.86
N ARG A 116 5.33 -0.02 21.04
CA ARG A 116 6.14 -0.63 22.11
C ARG A 116 5.29 -1.46 23.06
#